data_AF-A0A2G8T9R9-F1
#
_entry.id   AF-A0A2G8T9R9-F1
#
_cell.length_a   1.000
_cell.length_b   1.000
_cell.length_c   1.000
_cell.angle_alpha   90.00
_cell.angle_beta   90.00
_cell.angle_gamma   90.00
#
_symmetry.space_group_name_H-M   'P 1'
#
loop_
_entity.id
_entity.type
_entity.pdbx_description
1 polymer ?
#
loop_
_entity_poly.entity_id
_entity_poly.type
_entity_poly.pdbx_seq_one_letter_code
_entity_poly.pdbx_strand_id
1 'polypeptide(L)'
;MHTLTDLPQAVELAPVPTNQRIEALDVVRGFALIGICLMNVEFFNRATGTVGQGMPAGLTGLDWLASFFVAYFVTGKFWTIFSMLFGMGFAVMLTRAESAGRGFFKPYLRRIAALAMFGILHYIFLFAGDILFSYSLAAVFLLVVLYGKAKWIVAATVALIGLALLPGFGPAAGGAAGSLALCGLMALYLRSERRPFGLSVMSLIFLVIGAIGAIAAVAVWVIQGVPMEARGPVTAASVLFLLLSFLAQKYRDPLEKRPLRAGVAMYLLIFTMMTIGGLAAYLTPPAAVALGAAPAGVVASADPKKADAKPDLAKQQKKAEAEALKARKLKEDAAAIVNENKVMSTGSYADVTVLRLKHFSENAPLQGSFAIILVAMFLIGTWFIRSGIMANTAANLPLFRKLAYVGLPAGIALGLASALISTGSVPGNDQDGYMFALGLQMLGNLPACLGYVAMIVLMLHSGSAFSNVKVLGPFGRMALTNYLLQSVVMSMFFFGYGLGNWGMGRAIQLLFALALCALQVLFSHWWLARFRYGPAEWLWRAITYMTIPAMRNDSAPAAARAQPTA
;
A
#
# COMPACT_ATOMS: atom_id res chain seq x y z
N MET A 1 51.36 31.84 -0.75
CA MET A 1 49.89 31.96 -0.70
C MET A 1 49.30 31.10 -1.81
N HIS A 2 48.92 29.86 -1.49
CA HIS A 2 48.20 28.98 -2.43
C HIS A 2 46.72 29.32 -2.38
N THR A 3 46.14 29.64 -3.54
CA THR A 3 44.72 29.92 -3.76
C THR A 3 43.87 28.67 -3.50
N LEU A 4 43.08 28.73 -2.42
CA LEU A 4 42.03 27.78 -2.06
C LEU A 4 40.73 28.09 -2.84
N THR A 5 40.74 27.93 -4.16
CA THR A 5 39.55 28.25 -4.99
C THR A 5 39.24 27.24 -6.09
N ASP A 6 39.57 25.96 -5.92
CA ASP A 6 39.02 24.89 -6.76
C ASP A 6 38.56 23.71 -5.90
N LEU A 7 37.49 23.92 -5.13
CA LEU A 7 36.66 22.79 -4.73
C LEU A 7 35.95 22.31 -6.00
N PRO A 8 36.05 21.01 -6.39
CA PRO A 8 35.38 20.52 -7.59
C PRO A 8 33.89 20.85 -7.47
N GLN A 9 33.38 21.68 -8.40
CA GLN A 9 31.96 21.97 -8.47
C GLN A 9 31.21 20.64 -8.47
N ALA A 10 30.38 20.41 -7.46
CA ALA A 10 29.60 19.19 -7.35
C ALA A 10 28.71 19.09 -8.59
N VAL A 11 29.08 18.21 -9.53
CA VAL A 11 28.34 18.00 -10.77
C VAL A 11 26.92 17.61 -10.41
N GLU A 12 25.93 18.40 -10.81
CA GLU A 12 24.53 18.18 -10.44
C GLU A 12 23.97 16.87 -11.01
N LEU A 13 23.04 16.22 -10.30
CA LEU A 13 22.38 15.01 -10.79
C LEU A 13 21.58 15.32 -12.07
N ALA A 14 21.70 14.47 -13.09
CA ALA A 14 21.04 14.64 -14.39
C ALA A 14 20.07 13.47 -14.71
N PRO A 15 19.13 13.66 -15.66
CA PRO A 15 18.25 12.60 -16.15
C PRO A 15 18.99 11.38 -16.73
N VAL A 16 18.31 10.22 -16.71
CA VAL A 16 18.84 8.94 -17.21
C VAL A 16 18.94 8.94 -18.74
N PRO A 17 20.14 8.71 -19.32
CA PRO A 17 20.30 8.48 -20.75
C PRO A 17 19.57 7.19 -21.20
N THR A 18 19.04 7.16 -22.42
CA THR A 18 18.23 6.04 -22.93
C THR A 18 18.98 4.71 -22.90
N ASN A 19 20.30 4.70 -23.13
CA ASN A 19 21.16 3.51 -23.15
C ASN A 19 21.49 2.91 -21.76
N GLN A 20 21.14 3.59 -20.66
CA GLN A 20 21.34 3.08 -19.29
C GLN A 20 20.01 2.70 -18.61
N ARG A 21 18.93 2.54 -19.38
CA ARG A 21 17.62 2.20 -18.82
C ARG A 21 17.47 0.69 -18.66
N ILE A 22 16.83 0.29 -17.57
CA ILE A 22 16.48 -1.09 -17.30
C ILE A 22 15.12 -1.35 -17.96
N GLU A 23 15.13 -1.94 -19.16
CA GLU A 23 13.92 -2.20 -19.95
C GLU A 23 12.86 -2.99 -19.16
N ALA A 24 13.29 -4.03 -18.46
CA ALA A 24 12.40 -4.85 -17.63
C ALA A 24 11.61 -4.02 -16.62
N LEU A 25 12.21 -2.97 -16.07
CA LEU A 25 11.55 -2.11 -15.09
C LEU A 25 10.44 -1.27 -15.74
N ASP A 26 10.69 -0.73 -16.93
CA ASP A 26 9.69 0.04 -17.67
C ASP A 26 8.52 -0.85 -18.14
N VAL A 27 8.80 -2.08 -18.59
CA VAL A 27 7.75 -3.03 -18.99
C VAL A 27 6.92 -3.49 -17.79
N VAL A 28 7.56 -3.83 -16.66
CA VAL A 28 6.83 -4.22 -15.43
C VAL A 28 6.01 -3.05 -14.90
N ARG A 29 6.47 -1.79 -15.03
CA ARG A 29 5.65 -0.60 -14.74
C ARG A 29 4.43 -0.49 -15.65
N GLY A 30 4.60 -0.70 -16.96
CA GLY A 30 3.50 -0.67 -17.91
C GLY A 30 2.45 -1.74 -17.60
N PHE A 31 2.89 -2.96 -17.31
CA PHE A 31 2.01 -4.04 -16.84
C PHE A 31 1.31 -3.67 -15.53
N ALA A 32 2.06 -3.13 -14.55
CA ALA A 32 1.51 -2.72 -13.27
C ALA A 32 0.40 -1.66 -13.44
N LEU A 33 0.59 -0.72 -14.37
CA LEU A 33 -0.36 0.36 -14.62
C LEU A 33 -1.69 -0.15 -15.21
N ILE A 34 -1.68 -1.23 -16.00
CA ILE A 34 -2.91 -1.88 -16.48
C ILE A 34 -3.74 -2.38 -15.30
N GLY A 35 -3.14 -3.14 -14.37
CA GLY A 35 -3.90 -3.64 -13.23
C GLY A 35 -4.32 -2.55 -12.24
N ILE A 36 -3.55 -1.46 -12.10
CA ILE A 36 -4.00 -0.27 -11.36
C ILE A 36 -5.25 0.33 -12.02
N CYS A 37 -5.28 0.47 -13.35
CA CYS A 37 -6.46 0.93 -14.09
C CYS A 37 -7.68 0.02 -13.85
N LEU A 38 -7.49 -1.30 -13.92
CA LEU A 38 -8.56 -2.29 -13.71
C LEU A 38 -9.16 -2.27 -12.29
N MET A 39 -8.35 -2.04 -11.25
CA MET A 39 -8.89 -1.91 -9.90
C MET A 39 -9.52 -0.53 -9.68
N ASN A 40 -8.90 0.53 -10.21
CA ASN A 40 -9.32 1.90 -9.94
C ASN A 40 -10.62 2.29 -10.62
N VAL A 41 -10.96 1.68 -11.77
CA VAL A 41 -12.23 1.98 -12.48
C VAL A 41 -13.45 1.82 -11.57
N GLU A 42 -13.37 0.93 -10.56
CA GLU A 42 -14.45 0.78 -9.58
C GLU A 42 -14.73 2.07 -8.79
N PHE A 43 -13.69 2.80 -8.40
CA PHE A 43 -13.83 4.01 -7.60
C PHE A 43 -14.50 5.16 -8.36
N PHE A 44 -14.54 5.10 -9.70
CA PHE A 44 -15.24 6.08 -10.52
C PHE A 44 -16.73 5.76 -10.66
N ASN A 45 -17.16 4.60 -10.18
CA ASN A 45 -18.52 4.11 -10.36
C ASN A 45 -19.14 3.53 -9.07
N ARG A 46 -18.48 3.76 -7.92
CA ARG A 46 -18.90 3.30 -6.58
C ARG A 46 -18.45 4.31 -5.53
N ALA A 47 -19.31 4.63 -4.55
CA ALA A 47 -18.97 5.51 -3.42
C ALA A 47 -17.73 5.01 -2.67
N THR A 48 -16.79 5.91 -2.36
CA THR A 48 -15.50 5.59 -1.74
C THR A 48 -15.66 4.87 -0.40
N GLY A 49 -16.69 5.18 0.39
CA GLY A 49 -16.98 4.49 1.65
C GLY A 49 -17.33 3.00 1.52
N THR A 50 -17.75 2.56 0.33
CA THR A 50 -18.04 1.15 0.02
C THR A 50 -16.91 0.44 -0.73
N VAL A 51 -15.88 1.19 -1.14
CA VAL A 51 -14.72 0.60 -1.83
C VAL A 51 -13.82 -0.10 -0.81
N GLY A 52 -13.33 -1.29 -1.18
CA GLY A 52 -12.50 -2.09 -0.29
C GLY A 52 -13.29 -2.88 0.76
N GLN A 53 -14.60 -3.01 0.60
CA GLN A 53 -15.52 -3.88 1.36
C GLN A 53 -15.72 -5.26 0.69
N GLY A 54 -14.85 -5.64 -0.24
CA GLY A 54 -15.04 -6.84 -1.08
C GLY A 54 -15.88 -6.58 -2.34
N MET A 55 -16.38 -7.67 -2.93
CA MET A 55 -17.19 -7.62 -4.14
C MET A 55 -18.58 -7.04 -3.84
N PRO A 56 -19.13 -6.19 -4.72
CA PRO A 56 -20.52 -5.74 -4.60
C PRO A 56 -21.50 -6.91 -4.50
N ALA A 57 -22.50 -6.79 -3.62
CA ALA A 57 -23.56 -7.79 -3.48
C ALA A 57 -24.50 -7.77 -4.69
N GLY A 58 -25.13 -8.92 -4.99
CA GLY A 58 -26.14 -9.03 -6.03
C GLY A 58 -25.62 -9.05 -7.47
N LEU A 59 -24.30 -9.09 -7.68
CA LEU A 59 -23.72 -9.26 -9.02
C LEU A 59 -24.05 -10.65 -9.57
N THR A 60 -24.43 -10.71 -10.85
CA THR A 60 -24.72 -11.96 -11.58
C THR A 60 -24.01 -11.95 -12.94
N GLY A 61 -23.92 -13.13 -13.57
CA GLY A 61 -23.38 -13.28 -14.93
C GLY A 61 -21.97 -12.70 -15.11
N LEU A 62 -21.80 -11.91 -16.17
CA LEU A 62 -20.51 -11.32 -16.53
C LEU A 62 -20.01 -10.29 -15.52
N ASP A 63 -20.90 -9.58 -14.83
CA ASP A 63 -20.51 -8.58 -13.84
C ASP A 63 -19.89 -9.23 -12.61
N TRP A 64 -20.44 -10.38 -12.18
CA TRP A 64 -19.84 -11.18 -11.12
C TRP A 64 -18.47 -11.71 -11.53
N LEU A 65 -18.34 -12.28 -12.73
CA LEU A 65 -17.07 -12.81 -13.23
C LEU A 65 -15.99 -11.73 -13.33
N ALA A 66 -16.37 -10.54 -13.82
CA ALA A 66 -15.50 -9.38 -13.90
C ALA A 66 -15.05 -8.90 -12.52
N SER A 67 -15.97 -8.81 -11.56
CA SER A 67 -15.67 -8.45 -10.17
C SER A 67 -14.75 -9.48 -9.52
N PHE A 68 -15.05 -10.77 -9.68
CA PHE A 68 -14.25 -11.88 -9.18
C PHE A 68 -12.83 -11.80 -9.73
N PHE A 69 -12.68 -11.65 -11.06
CA PHE A 69 -11.37 -11.53 -11.69
C PHE A 69 -10.53 -10.39 -11.09
N VAL A 70 -11.11 -9.20 -10.92
CA VAL A 70 -10.38 -8.06 -10.34
C VAL A 70 -10.07 -8.28 -8.87
N ALA A 71 -11.06 -8.63 -8.05
CA ALA A 71 -10.87 -8.84 -6.61
C ALA A 71 -9.75 -9.85 -6.34
N TYR A 72 -9.63 -10.83 -7.24
CA TYR A 72 -8.81 -11.99 -7.04
C TYR A 72 -7.41 -11.88 -7.67
N PHE A 73 -7.33 -11.58 -8.96
CA PHE A 73 -6.08 -11.55 -9.71
C PHE A 73 -5.45 -10.15 -9.73
N VAL A 74 -6.18 -9.10 -9.34
CA VAL A 74 -5.71 -7.71 -9.51
C VAL A 74 -5.59 -6.97 -8.18
N THR A 75 -6.67 -6.89 -7.39
CA THR A 75 -6.71 -6.17 -6.13
C THR A 75 -5.61 -6.65 -5.20
N GLY A 76 -4.90 -5.71 -4.57
CA GLY A 76 -3.77 -6.01 -3.70
C GLY A 76 -2.42 -6.16 -4.41
N LYS A 77 -2.40 -6.84 -5.56
CA LYS A 77 -1.17 -7.30 -6.22
C LYS A 77 -0.50 -6.20 -7.02
N PHE A 78 -1.28 -5.31 -7.63
CA PHE A 78 -0.71 -4.29 -8.51
C PHE A 78 -0.22 -3.05 -7.76
N TRP A 79 -0.86 -2.65 -6.65
CA TRP A 79 -0.28 -1.59 -5.80
C TRP A 79 0.97 -2.07 -5.07
N THR A 80 1.06 -3.34 -4.69
CA THR A 80 2.30 -3.92 -4.11
C THR A 80 3.43 -3.97 -5.15
N ILE A 81 3.15 -4.36 -6.40
CA ILE A 81 4.12 -4.25 -7.51
C ILE A 81 4.56 -2.80 -7.69
N PHE A 82 3.62 -1.86 -7.79
CA PHE A 82 3.93 -0.45 -8.01
C PHE A 82 4.74 0.15 -6.85
N SER A 83 4.46 -0.27 -5.61
CA SER A 83 5.23 0.11 -4.42
C SER A 83 6.66 -0.39 -4.50
N MET A 84 6.84 -1.67 -4.83
CA MET A 84 8.17 -2.25 -5.00
C MET A 84 8.94 -1.55 -6.12
N LEU A 85 8.31 -1.26 -7.26
CA LEU A 85 8.91 -0.50 -8.38
C LEU A 85 9.28 0.93 -8.00
N PHE A 86 8.54 1.57 -7.09
CA PHE A 86 8.90 2.87 -6.55
C PHE A 86 10.18 2.78 -5.71
N GLY A 87 10.30 1.76 -4.85
CA GLY A 87 11.53 1.43 -4.14
C GLY A 87 12.71 1.14 -5.06
N MET A 88 12.48 0.43 -6.16
CA MET A 88 13.50 0.26 -7.20
C MET A 88 13.90 1.60 -7.83
N GLY A 89 12.93 2.48 -8.11
CA GLY A 89 13.19 3.82 -8.64
C GLY A 89 14.01 4.72 -7.70
N PHE A 90 13.78 4.61 -6.39
CA PHE A 90 14.61 5.22 -5.35
C PHE A 90 16.05 4.69 -5.42
N ALA A 91 16.22 3.36 -5.39
CA ALA A 91 17.53 2.73 -5.37
C ALA A 91 18.35 3.02 -6.63
N VAL A 92 17.72 3.06 -7.81
CA VAL A 92 18.40 3.45 -9.07
C VAL A 92 18.94 4.87 -8.97
N MET A 93 18.17 5.81 -8.40
CA MET A 93 18.61 7.20 -8.23
C MET A 93 19.73 7.30 -7.20
N LEU A 94 19.62 6.56 -6.09
CA LEU A 94 20.62 6.52 -5.03
C LEU A 94 21.95 5.94 -5.51
N THR A 95 21.96 4.74 -6.08
CA THR A 95 23.17 4.06 -6.56
C THR A 95 23.90 4.90 -7.62
N ARG A 96 23.15 5.65 -8.44
CA ARG A 96 23.76 6.57 -9.42
C ARG A 96 24.40 7.79 -8.77
N ALA A 97 23.70 8.41 -7.82
CA ALA A 97 24.27 9.51 -7.06
C ALA A 97 25.56 9.09 -6.35
N GLU A 98 25.56 7.90 -5.73
CA GLU A 98 26.75 7.30 -5.11
C GLU A 98 27.86 7.06 -6.13
N SER A 99 27.58 6.40 -7.25
CA SER A 99 28.57 6.08 -8.29
C SER A 99 29.19 7.32 -8.96
N ALA A 100 28.45 8.43 -9.00
CA ALA A 100 28.89 9.68 -9.61
C ALA A 100 29.42 10.70 -8.58
N GLY A 101 29.51 10.33 -7.29
CA GLY A 101 29.94 11.22 -6.22
C GLY A 101 29.02 12.44 -5.98
N ARG A 102 27.73 12.35 -6.34
CA ARG A 102 26.77 13.46 -6.32
C ARG A 102 25.90 13.45 -5.06
N GLY A 103 25.47 14.64 -4.63
CA GLY A 103 24.53 14.79 -3.53
C GLY A 103 23.14 14.22 -3.87
N PHE A 104 22.69 13.20 -3.13
CA PHE A 104 21.39 12.54 -3.34
C PHE A 104 20.21 13.23 -2.64
N PHE A 105 20.43 13.71 -1.41
CA PHE A 105 19.34 14.06 -0.49
C PHE A 105 18.47 15.21 -0.98
N LYS A 106 19.07 16.33 -1.42
CA LYS A 106 18.32 17.53 -1.85
C LYS A 106 17.45 17.26 -3.10
N PRO A 107 17.97 16.69 -4.20
CA PRO A 107 17.13 16.42 -5.38
C PRO A 107 16.03 15.41 -5.07
N TYR A 108 16.32 14.41 -4.24
CA TYR A 108 15.30 13.43 -3.87
C TYR A 108 14.19 14.02 -2.99
N LEU A 109 14.51 14.94 -2.07
CA LEU A 109 13.49 15.62 -1.28
C LEU A 109 12.56 16.49 -2.14
N ARG A 110 13.11 17.23 -3.13
CA ARG A 110 12.31 17.97 -4.11
C ARG A 110 11.40 17.04 -4.92
N ARG A 111 11.94 15.89 -5.34
CA ARG A 111 11.18 14.86 -6.06
C ARG A 111 10.00 14.35 -5.26
N ILE A 112 10.18 14.09 -3.96
CA ILE A 112 9.12 13.63 -3.06
C ILE A 112 8.10 14.76 -2.82
N ALA A 113 8.55 15.99 -2.60
CA ALA A 113 7.67 17.13 -2.41
C ALA A 113 6.78 17.39 -3.64
N ALA A 114 7.36 17.30 -4.84
CA ALA A 114 6.61 17.38 -6.09
C ALA A 114 5.58 16.24 -6.21
N LEU A 115 5.95 15.02 -5.82
CA LEU A 115 5.05 13.88 -5.81
C LEU A 115 3.89 14.07 -4.82
N ALA A 116 4.17 14.60 -3.63
CA ALA A 116 3.16 14.94 -2.63
C ALA A 116 2.17 15.98 -3.17
N MET A 117 2.69 17.03 -3.81
CA MET A 117 1.86 18.06 -4.45
C MET A 117 0.98 17.48 -5.56
N PHE A 118 1.55 16.66 -6.45
CA PHE A 118 0.75 15.97 -7.46
C PHE A 118 -0.33 15.09 -6.83
N GLY A 119 -0.01 14.36 -5.76
CA GLY A 119 -0.99 13.53 -5.06
C GLY A 119 -2.13 14.33 -4.42
N ILE A 120 -1.82 15.43 -3.74
CA ILE A 120 -2.82 16.33 -3.12
C ILE A 120 -3.75 16.90 -4.19
N LEU A 121 -3.18 17.47 -5.25
CA LEU A 121 -3.96 18.06 -6.35
C LEU A 121 -4.78 16.99 -7.06
N HIS A 122 -4.18 15.83 -7.33
CA HIS A 122 -4.86 14.71 -7.96
C HIS A 122 -6.02 14.19 -7.10
N TYR A 123 -5.84 14.06 -5.78
CA TYR A 123 -6.90 13.63 -4.86
C TYR A 123 -8.09 14.60 -4.87
N ILE A 124 -7.82 15.89 -4.72
CA ILE A 124 -8.85 16.93 -4.57
C ILE A 124 -9.59 17.15 -5.89
N PHE A 125 -8.85 17.29 -7.00
CA PHE A 125 -9.42 17.73 -8.27
C PHE A 125 -9.82 16.59 -9.21
N LEU A 126 -9.28 15.38 -9.07
CA LEU A 126 -9.47 14.32 -10.06
C LEU A 126 -10.01 13.02 -9.46
N PHE A 127 -9.36 12.47 -8.43
CA PHE A 127 -9.63 11.11 -7.99
C PHE A 127 -9.22 10.84 -6.53
N ALA A 128 -10.20 10.53 -5.66
CA ALA A 128 -9.99 10.27 -4.23
C ALA A 128 -9.27 8.94 -3.89
N GLY A 129 -8.97 8.08 -4.86
CA GLY A 129 -8.15 6.88 -4.64
C GLY A 129 -6.67 7.11 -4.97
N ASP A 130 -6.18 8.34 -4.84
CA ASP A 130 -4.78 8.67 -5.10
C ASP A 130 -3.81 7.89 -4.19
N ILE A 131 -2.74 7.38 -4.81
CA ILE A 131 -1.65 6.68 -4.13
C ILE A 131 -0.36 7.51 -4.07
N LEU A 132 -0.26 8.59 -4.87
CA LEU A 132 0.95 9.41 -4.99
C LEU A 132 1.29 10.08 -3.66
N PHE A 133 0.28 10.58 -2.94
CA PHE A 133 0.46 11.17 -1.62
C PHE A 133 1.00 10.15 -0.60
N SER A 134 0.42 8.96 -0.53
CA SER A 134 0.89 7.89 0.37
C SER A 134 2.33 7.47 0.04
N TYR A 135 2.68 7.42 -1.24
CA TYR A 135 4.03 7.07 -1.70
C TYR A 135 5.04 8.15 -1.32
N SER A 136 4.64 9.42 -1.37
CA SER A 136 5.48 10.52 -0.92
C SER A 136 5.79 10.42 0.57
N LEU A 137 4.79 10.09 1.39
CA LEU A 137 4.95 9.89 2.84
C LEU A 137 5.83 8.69 3.14
N ALA A 138 5.60 7.56 2.46
CA ALA A 138 6.45 6.38 2.56
C ALA A 138 7.89 6.65 2.15
N ALA A 139 8.12 7.49 1.15
CA ALA A 139 9.45 7.89 0.71
C ALA A 139 10.18 8.72 1.78
N VAL A 140 9.47 9.60 2.48
CA VAL A 140 10.02 10.33 3.65
C VAL A 140 10.36 9.35 4.78
N PHE A 141 9.46 8.42 5.10
CA PHE A 141 9.72 7.40 6.12
C PHE A 141 10.91 6.51 5.76
N LEU A 142 11.05 6.13 4.49
CA LEU A 142 12.22 5.40 4.01
C LEU A 142 13.52 6.20 4.23
N LEU A 143 13.53 7.52 3.99
CA LEU A 143 14.70 8.36 4.29
C LEU A 143 15.02 8.38 5.78
N VAL A 144 14.02 8.46 6.66
CA VAL A 144 14.22 8.38 8.11
C VAL A 144 14.82 7.01 8.47
N VAL A 145 14.27 5.93 7.93
CA VAL A 145 14.73 4.55 8.15
C VAL A 145 16.20 4.38 7.73
N LEU A 146 16.58 4.91 6.56
CA LEU A 146 17.93 4.76 6.02
C LEU A 146 18.94 5.74 6.65
N TYR A 147 18.59 7.02 6.82
CA TYR A 147 19.54 8.09 7.17
C TYR A 147 19.30 8.78 8.53
N GLY A 148 18.12 8.66 9.14
CA GLY A 148 17.81 9.35 10.40
C GLY A 148 18.68 8.90 11.57
N LYS A 149 19.20 9.78 12.42
CA LYS A 149 20.12 9.37 13.51
C LYS A 149 19.40 8.45 14.52
N ALA A 150 20.01 7.31 14.86
CA ALA A 150 19.39 6.27 15.70
C ALA A 150 18.82 6.79 17.04
N LYS A 151 19.54 7.67 17.75
CA LYS A 151 19.08 8.24 19.03
C LYS A 151 17.77 9.01 18.91
N TRP A 152 17.58 9.76 17.83
CA TRP A 152 16.36 10.54 17.59
C TRP A 152 15.21 9.67 17.14
N ILE A 153 15.50 8.63 16.35
CA ILE A 153 14.50 7.63 15.97
C ILE A 153 13.98 6.92 17.22
N VAL A 154 14.87 6.45 18.10
CA VAL A 154 14.47 5.79 19.37
C VAL A 154 13.69 6.75 20.26
N ALA A 155 14.17 7.99 20.44
CA ALA A 155 13.47 8.98 21.24
C ALA A 155 12.06 9.29 20.69
N ALA A 156 11.92 9.44 19.38
CA ALA A 156 10.63 9.65 18.73
C ALA A 156 9.71 8.44 18.89
N THR A 157 10.21 7.21 18.69
CA THR A 157 9.46 5.98 18.94
C THR A 157 8.93 5.91 20.38
N VAL A 158 9.79 6.14 21.37
CA VAL A 158 9.40 6.10 22.80
C VAL A 158 8.39 7.19 23.13
N ALA A 159 8.61 8.43 22.66
CA ALA A 159 7.70 9.55 22.90
C ALA A 159 6.31 9.30 22.30
N LEU A 160 6.24 8.73 21.10
CA LEU A 160 4.99 8.43 20.42
C LEU A 160 4.24 7.25 21.06
N ILE A 161 4.96 6.21 21.49
CA ILE A 161 4.36 5.13 22.28
C ILE A 161 3.80 5.69 23.58
N GLY A 162 4.56 6.54 24.29
CA GLY A 162 4.09 7.21 25.50
C GLY A 162 2.84 8.05 25.26
N LEU A 163 2.82 8.81 24.15
CA LEU A 163 1.66 9.62 23.74
C LEU A 163 0.43 8.76 23.42
N ALA A 164 0.62 7.62 22.74
CA ALA A 164 -0.45 6.69 22.41
C ALA A 164 -1.06 5.98 23.63
N LEU A 165 -0.33 5.93 24.76
CA LEU A 165 -0.81 5.35 26.01
C LEU A 165 -1.57 6.36 26.89
N LEU A 166 -1.62 7.65 26.52
CA LEU A 166 -2.34 8.67 27.29
C LEU A 166 -3.86 8.57 27.07
N PRO A 167 -4.69 8.69 28.14
CA PRO A 167 -6.14 8.73 28.01
C PRO A 167 -6.59 9.90 27.12
N GLY A 168 -7.42 9.63 26.11
CA GLY A 168 -7.97 10.64 25.18
C GLY A 168 -7.29 10.72 23.82
N PHE A 169 -6.19 9.99 23.59
CA PHE A 169 -5.60 9.83 22.27
C PHE A 169 -6.37 8.78 21.47
N GLY A 170 -7.05 9.21 20.40
CA GLY A 170 -7.91 8.35 19.58
C GLY A 170 -7.12 7.29 18.77
N PRO A 171 -7.83 6.31 18.17
CA PRO A 171 -7.22 5.21 17.41
C PRO A 171 -6.27 5.67 16.28
N ALA A 172 -6.54 6.81 15.67
CA ALA A 172 -5.72 7.42 14.64
C ALA A 172 -4.29 7.73 15.13
N ALA A 173 -4.15 8.31 16.32
CA ALA A 173 -2.87 8.68 16.87
C ALA A 173 -2.09 7.46 17.38
N GLY A 174 -2.79 6.46 17.93
CA GLY A 174 -2.19 5.15 18.25
C GLY A 174 -1.65 4.44 17.01
N GLY A 175 -2.39 4.47 15.89
CA GLY A 175 -1.94 3.92 14.60
C GLY A 175 -0.70 4.65 14.04
N ALA A 176 -0.68 5.97 14.11
CA ALA A 176 0.48 6.77 13.70
C ALA A 176 1.73 6.48 14.56
N ALA A 177 1.55 6.39 15.88
CA ALA A 177 2.61 6.04 16.82
C ALA A 177 3.17 4.62 16.56
N GLY A 178 2.29 3.64 16.38
CA GLY A 178 2.68 2.27 16.02
C GLY A 178 3.45 2.21 14.71
N SER A 179 3.00 2.94 13.69
CA SER A 179 3.67 2.99 12.38
C SER A 179 5.08 3.59 12.47
N LEU A 180 5.25 4.65 13.27
CA LEU A 180 6.56 5.27 13.49
C LEU A 180 7.46 4.40 14.38
N ALA A 181 6.90 3.65 15.33
CA ALA A 181 7.64 2.64 16.08
C ALA A 181 8.19 1.55 15.16
N LEU A 182 7.39 1.03 14.23
CA LEU A 182 7.81 0.05 13.23
C LEU A 182 8.90 0.59 12.30
N CYS A 183 8.80 1.86 11.86
CA CYS A 183 9.88 2.56 11.16
C CYS A 183 11.17 2.56 11.98
N GLY A 184 11.08 2.89 13.27
CA GLY A 184 12.24 2.93 14.15
C GLY A 184 12.90 1.56 14.33
N LEU A 185 12.10 0.51 14.48
CA LEU A 185 12.60 -0.86 14.52
C LEU A 185 13.33 -1.24 13.22
N MET A 186 12.76 -0.89 12.07
CA MET A 186 13.38 -1.17 10.79
C MET A 186 14.73 -0.44 10.62
N ALA A 187 14.80 0.83 11.02
CA ALA A 187 16.02 1.62 11.00
C ALA A 187 17.12 0.99 11.88
N LEU A 188 16.73 0.54 13.08
CA LEU A 188 17.62 -0.13 14.01
C LEU A 188 18.08 -1.50 13.49
N TYR A 189 17.24 -2.27 12.80
CA TYR A 189 17.63 -3.55 12.19
C TYR A 189 18.71 -3.36 11.13
N LEU A 190 18.50 -2.41 10.21
CA LEU A 190 19.43 -2.13 9.13
C LEU A 190 20.80 -1.69 9.66
N ARG A 191 20.83 -0.98 10.79
CA ARG A 191 22.04 -0.44 11.43
C ARG A 191 22.57 -1.27 12.59
N SER A 192 21.90 -2.37 12.95
CA SER A 192 22.33 -3.18 14.07
C SER A 192 23.68 -3.79 13.71
N GLU A 193 24.75 -3.18 14.22
CA GLU A 193 26.11 -3.71 14.27
C GLU A 193 26.48 -4.08 15.72
N ARG A 194 26.05 -3.26 16.70
CA ARG A 194 26.29 -3.50 18.13
C ARG A 194 25.62 -4.79 18.62
N ARG A 195 26.35 -5.53 19.46
CA ARG A 195 25.99 -6.85 20.00
C ARG A 195 25.94 -6.84 21.54
N PRO A 196 24.90 -6.26 22.16
CA PRO A 196 24.67 -6.51 23.58
C PRO A 196 24.39 -8.00 23.77
N PHE A 197 25.16 -8.67 24.63
CA PHE A 197 25.00 -10.10 24.95
C PHE A 197 25.07 -11.06 23.74
N GLY A 198 25.76 -10.65 22.66
CA GLY A 198 25.85 -11.45 21.43
C GLY A 198 24.61 -11.41 20.52
N LEU A 199 23.52 -10.76 20.95
CA LEU A 199 22.29 -10.60 20.18
C LEU A 199 22.28 -9.31 19.37
N SER A 200 21.60 -9.33 18.22
CA SER A 200 21.23 -8.09 17.53
C SER A 200 20.23 -7.30 18.35
N VAL A 201 20.27 -5.97 18.23
CA VAL A 201 19.35 -5.07 18.95
C VAL A 201 17.89 -5.38 18.63
N MET A 202 17.57 -5.77 17.38
CA MET A 202 16.23 -6.22 17.02
C MET A 202 15.83 -7.52 17.71
N SER A 203 16.70 -8.53 17.70
CA SER A 203 16.42 -9.80 18.36
C SER A 203 16.17 -9.56 19.85
N LEU A 204 16.95 -8.69 20.49
CA LEU A 204 16.73 -8.31 21.88
C LEU A 204 15.36 -7.65 22.10
N ILE A 205 14.95 -6.71 21.25
CA ILE A 205 13.64 -6.05 21.37
C ILE A 205 12.49 -7.06 21.21
N PHE A 206 12.52 -7.88 20.16
CA PHE A 206 11.49 -8.90 19.94
C PHE A 206 11.49 -9.96 21.05
N LEU A 207 12.66 -10.30 21.60
CA LEU A 207 12.77 -11.22 22.72
C LEU A 207 12.09 -10.64 23.97
N VAL A 208 12.36 -9.38 24.30
CA VAL A 208 11.76 -8.70 25.47
C VAL A 208 10.25 -8.59 25.31
N ILE A 209 9.75 -8.12 24.15
CA ILE A 209 8.32 -8.02 23.88
C ILE A 209 7.66 -9.40 23.92
N GLY A 210 8.27 -10.40 23.29
CA GLY A 210 7.79 -11.77 23.27
C GLY A 210 7.77 -12.40 24.67
N ALA A 211 8.79 -12.18 25.49
CA ALA A 211 8.88 -12.68 26.86
C ALA A 211 7.83 -12.04 27.78
N ILE A 212 7.68 -10.70 27.73
CA ILE A 212 6.60 -10.00 28.45
C ILE A 212 5.24 -10.51 28.00
N GLY A 213 5.04 -10.66 26.68
CA GLY A 213 3.82 -11.20 26.10
C GLY A 213 3.55 -12.64 26.52
N ALA A 214 4.58 -13.47 26.69
CA ALA A 214 4.44 -14.86 27.15
C ALA A 214 4.03 -14.92 28.62
N ILE A 215 4.59 -14.05 29.47
CA ILE A 215 4.16 -13.90 30.86
C ILE A 215 2.70 -13.42 30.91
N ALA A 216 2.34 -12.41 30.11
CA ALA A 216 0.97 -11.92 29.99
C ALA A 216 0.02 -13.01 29.49
N ALA A 217 0.44 -13.83 28.52
CA ALA A 217 -0.33 -14.97 28.04
C ALA A 217 -0.61 -15.96 29.17
N VAL A 218 0.41 -16.36 29.94
CA VAL A 218 0.22 -17.24 31.11
C VAL A 218 -0.74 -16.61 32.11
N ALA A 219 -0.58 -15.32 32.44
CA ALA A 219 -1.46 -14.61 33.36
C ALA A 219 -2.92 -14.58 32.87
N VAL A 220 -3.13 -14.33 31.58
CA VAL A 220 -4.45 -14.28 30.93
C VAL A 220 -5.13 -15.66 30.91
N TRP A 221 -4.36 -16.75 30.90
CA TRP A 221 -4.88 -18.12 31.02
C TRP A 221 -5.13 -18.58 32.46
N VAL A 222 -4.35 -18.08 33.44
CA VAL A 222 -4.42 -18.48 34.85
C VAL A 222 -5.40 -17.64 35.67
N ILE A 223 -5.51 -16.34 35.41
CA ILE A 223 -6.37 -15.43 36.17
C ILE A 223 -7.84 -15.64 35.80
N GLN A 224 -8.66 -16.00 36.79
CA GLN A 224 -10.10 -16.11 36.64
C GLN A 224 -10.73 -14.72 36.41
N GLY A 225 -11.59 -14.60 35.40
CA GLY A 225 -12.26 -13.35 35.04
C GLY A 225 -11.68 -12.62 33.81
N VAL A 226 -10.52 -13.04 33.28
CA VAL A 226 -10.01 -12.50 32.01
C VAL A 226 -10.78 -13.10 30.83
N PRO A 227 -11.34 -12.28 29.91
CA PRO A 227 -12.13 -12.75 28.77
C PRO A 227 -11.38 -13.79 27.92
N MET A 228 -12.07 -14.88 27.54
CA MET A 228 -11.55 -15.91 26.64
C MET A 228 -11.05 -15.31 25.31
N GLU A 229 -11.70 -14.24 24.86
CA GLU A 229 -11.40 -13.50 23.63
C GLU A 229 -9.97 -12.93 23.58
N ALA A 230 -9.41 -12.54 24.74
CA ALA A 230 -8.07 -11.95 24.82
C ALA A 230 -6.96 -13.02 24.86
N ARG A 231 -7.29 -14.28 25.22
CA ARG A 231 -6.27 -15.31 25.51
C ARG A 231 -5.53 -15.76 24.25
N GLY A 232 -6.28 -16.14 23.22
CA GLY A 232 -5.72 -16.59 21.93
C GLY A 232 -4.80 -15.55 21.27
N PRO A 233 -5.26 -14.30 21.05
CA PRO A 233 -4.45 -13.25 20.45
C PRO A 233 -3.15 -12.95 21.20
N VAL A 234 -3.20 -12.84 22.54
CA VAL A 234 -2.01 -12.53 23.36
C VAL A 234 -1.00 -13.69 23.31
N THR A 235 -1.46 -14.94 23.38
CA THR A 235 -0.59 -16.11 23.22
C THR A 235 0.02 -16.17 21.81
N ALA A 236 -0.78 -16.01 20.76
CA ALA A 236 -0.29 -16.08 19.39
C ALA A 236 0.69 -14.94 19.06
N ALA A 237 0.41 -13.72 19.53
CA ALA A 237 1.31 -12.58 19.36
C ALA A 237 2.65 -12.78 20.08
N SER A 238 2.65 -13.31 21.30
CA SER A 238 3.89 -13.57 22.04
C SER A 238 4.76 -14.61 21.37
N VAL A 239 4.17 -15.73 20.90
CA VAL A 239 4.87 -16.75 20.10
C VAL A 239 5.46 -16.14 18.83
N LEU A 240 4.69 -15.30 18.12
CA LEU A 240 5.19 -14.65 16.91
C LEU A 240 6.41 -13.77 17.20
N PHE A 241 6.39 -12.96 18.25
CA PHE A 241 7.53 -12.11 18.61
C PHE A 241 8.77 -12.92 18.99
N LEU A 242 8.61 -14.04 19.72
CA LEU A 242 9.74 -14.93 20.02
C LEU A 242 10.33 -15.57 18.76
N LEU A 243 9.48 -16.02 17.83
CA LEU A 243 9.92 -16.53 16.52
C LEU A 243 10.65 -15.46 15.71
N LEU A 244 10.13 -14.23 15.70
CA LEU A 244 10.76 -13.10 15.03
C LEU A 244 12.12 -12.74 15.65
N SER A 245 12.27 -12.85 16.98
CA SER A 245 13.55 -12.69 17.64
C SER A 245 14.59 -13.70 17.13
N PHE A 246 14.22 -14.99 17.09
CA PHE A 246 15.08 -16.05 16.58
C PHE A 246 15.47 -15.82 15.11
N LEU A 247 14.49 -15.51 14.26
CA LEU A 247 14.72 -15.28 12.83
C LEU A 247 15.58 -14.04 12.58
N ALA A 248 15.36 -12.96 13.32
CA ALA A 248 16.14 -11.72 13.22
C ALA A 248 17.62 -11.95 13.53
N GLN A 249 17.93 -12.84 14.48
CA GLN A 249 19.30 -13.23 14.81
C GLN A 249 19.89 -14.18 13.77
N LYS A 250 19.18 -15.27 13.44
CA LYS A 250 19.66 -16.32 12.52
C LYS A 250 19.95 -15.78 11.13
N TYR A 251 19.12 -14.86 10.65
CA TYR A 251 19.22 -14.29 9.31
C TYR A 251 19.65 -12.82 9.35
N ARG A 252 20.62 -12.46 10.19
CA ARG A 252 21.18 -11.10 10.21
C ARG A 252 22.15 -10.84 9.05
N ASP A 253 22.92 -11.86 8.67
CA ASP A 253 23.98 -11.77 7.66
C ASP A 253 23.65 -12.62 6.42
N PRO A 254 24.12 -12.26 5.22
CA PRO A 254 24.97 -11.11 4.90
C PRO A 254 24.23 -9.76 4.92
N LEU A 255 24.99 -8.68 5.13
CA LEU A 255 24.55 -7.26 5.19
C LEU A 255 23.67 -6.87 4.00
N GLU A 256 24.03 -7.31 2.80
CA GLU A 256 23.34 -6.99 1.54
C GLU A 256 21.87 -7.45 1.53
N LYS A 257 21.54 -8.50 2.27
CA LYS A 257 20.17 -9.05 2.33
C LYS A 257 19.31 -8.40 3.42
N ARG A 258 19.88 -7.51 4.24
CA ARG A 258 19.13 -6.87 5.34
C ARG A 258 17.92 -6.06 4.85
N PRO A 259 17.98 -5.25 3.78
CA PRO A 259 16.80 -4.55 3.26
C PRO A 259 15.67 -5.50 2.83
N LEU A 260 16.00 -6.57 2.11
CA LEU A 260 15.03 -7.60 1.72
C LEU A 260 14.38 -8.22 2.95
N ARG A 261 15.19 -8.66 3.92
CA ARG A 261 14.69 -9.33 5.12
C ARG A 261 13.84 -8.40 5.98
N ALA A 262 14.27 -7.15 6.14
CA ALA A 262 13.51 -6.13 6.86
C ALA A 262 12.14 -5.89 6.20
N GLY A 263 12.13 -5.68 4.87
CA GLY A 263 10.89 -5.47 4.12
C GLY A 263 9.95 -6.67 4.17
N VAL A 264 10.45 -7.89 3.92
CA VAL A 264 9.64 -9.11 3.98
C VAL A 264 9.13 -9.35 5.40
N ALA A 265 9.99 -9.27 6.42
CA ALA A 265 9.59 -9.52 7.80
C ALA A 265 8.55 -8.51 8.28
N MET A 266 8.71 -7.23 7.96
CA MET A 266 7.74 -6.19 8.33
C MET A 266 6.38 -6.42 7.67
N TYR A 267 6.38 -6.70 6.36
CA TYR A 267 5.16 -7.00 5.63
C TYR A 267 4.44 -8.22 6.22
N LEU A 268 5.18 -9.32 6.45
CA LEU A 268 4.63 -10.54 7.04
C LEU A 268 4.16 -10.31 8.48
N LEU A 269 4.88 -9.56 9.31
CA LEU A 269 4.47 -9.25 10.68
C LEU A 269 3.12 -8.54 10.71
N ILE A 270 2.96 -7.47 9.93
CA ILE A 270 1.73 -6.66 9.88
C ILE A 270 0.54 -7.53 9.49
N PHE A 271 0.66 -8.29 8.40
CA PHE A 271 -0.47 -9.04 7.88
C PHE A 271 -0.71 -10.37 8.61
N THR A 272 0.31 -10.97 9.21
CA THR A 272 0.13 -12.14 10.09
C THR A 272 -0.60 -11.74 11.36
N MET A 273 -0.24 -10.61 11.98
CA MET A 273 -0.98 -10.07 13.12
C MET A 273 -2.44 -9.75 12.76
N MET A 274 -2.67 -9.14 11.59
CA MET A 274 -4.02 -8.90 11.08
C MET A 274 -4.81 -10.20 10.88
N THR A 275 -4.16 -11.23 10.31
CA THR A 275 -4.77 -12.55 10.08
C THR A 275 -5.11 -13.25 11.39
N ILE A 276 -4.18 -13.28 12.35
CA ILE A 276 -4.38 -13.90 13.67
C ILE A 276 -5.48 -13.17 14.43
N GLY A 277 -5.48 -11.84 14.45
CA GLY A 277 -6.51 -11.04 15.09
C GLY A 277 -7.89 -11.29 14.48
N GLY A 278 -7.97 -11.31 13.16
CA GLY A 278 -9.20 -11.63 12.44
C GLY A 278 -9.69 -13.06 12.70
N LEU A 279 -8.78 -14.04 12.75
CA LEU A 279 -9.12 -15.43 13.05
C LEU A 279 -9.63 -15.60 14.47
N ALA A 280 -8.98 -14.95 15.44
CA ALA A 280 -9.41 -15.01 16.82
C ALA A 280 -10.82 -14.43 16.99
N ALA A 281 -11.10 -13.28 16.38
CA ALA A 281 -12.42 -12.67 16.39
C ALA A 281 -13.48 -13.55 15.71
N TYR A 282 -13.11 -14.23 14.61
CA TYR A 282 -13.97 -15.17 13.89
C TYR A 282 -14.32 -16.42 14.71
N LEU A 283 -13.38 -16.95 15.50
CA LEU A 283 -13.56 -18.18 16.29
C LEU A 283 -14.22 -17.94 17.65
N THR A 284 -14.34 -16.70 18.12
CA THR A 284 -14.95 -16.36 19.41
C THR A 284 -16.46 -16.17 19.28
N PRO A 285 -17.31 -17.01 19.91
CA PRO A 285 -18.77 -16.89 19.83
C PRO A 285 -19.27 -15.63 20.54
N PRO A 286 -20.40 -15.04 20.10
CA PRO A 286 -20.97 -13.87 20.75
C PRO A 286 -21.45 -14.25 22.17
N ALA A 287 -21.19 -13.38 23.14
CA ALA A 287 -21.57 -13.61 24.54
C ALA A 287 -23.07 -13.93 24.76
N ALA A 288 -23.95 -13.59 23.79
CA ALA A 288 -25.37 -13.92 23.83
C ALA A 288 -25.67 -15.42 23.67
N VAL A 289 -24.86 -16.15 22.90
CA VAL A 289 -24.97 -17.62 22.75
C VAL A 289 -24.34 -18.34 23.94
N ALA A 290 -23.28 -17.76 24.52
CA ALA A 290 -22.63 -18.29 25.72
C ALA A 290 -23.49 -18.16 27.00
N LEU A 291 -24.50 -17.28 27.00
CA LEU A 291 -25.42 -17.06 28.12
C LEU A 291 -26.85 -17.56 27.89
N GLY A 292 -27.14 -18.30 26.80
CA GLY A 292 -28.45 -18.93 26.59
C GLY A 292 -29.63 -17.96 26.55
N ALA A 293 -29.47 -16.76 25.98
CA ALA A 293 -30.55 -15.77 25.95
C ALA A 293 -31.61 -16.12 24.89
N ALA A 294 -32.85 -16.34 25.34
CA ALA A 294 -34.04 -16.57 24.52
C ALA A 294 -34.41 -15.32 23.66
N PRO A 295 -35.21 -15.48 22.58
CA PRO A 295 -35.49 -14.39 21.65
C PRO A 295 -36.24 -13.23 22.30
N ALA A 296 -35.90 -12.01 21.89
CA ALA A 296 -36.47 -10.77 22.37
C ALA A 296 -37.98 -10.70 22.10
N GLY A 297 -38.78 -10.89 23.14
CA GLY A 297 -40.24 -10.85 23.04
C GLY A 297 -41.01 -11.21 24.30
N VAL A 298 -40.46 -10.99 25.50
CA VAL A 298 -41.24 -11.07 26.75
C VAL A 298 -40.71 -9.99 27.70
N VAL A 299 -41.47 -8.90 27.85
CA VAL A 299 -41.29 -7.98 28.98
C VAL A 299 -41.87 -8.70 30.19
N ALA A 300 -41.04 -9.46 30.91
CA ALA A 300 -41.42 -9.99 32.21
C ALA A 300 -41.42 -8.83 33.21
N SER A 301 -42.59 -8.51 33.74
CA SER A 301 -42.77 -7.56 34.84
C SER A 301 -41.88 -7.94 36.02
N ALA A 302 -40.99 -7.03 36.43
CA ALA A 302 -40.10 -7.25 37.55
C ALA A 302 -40.86 -7.15 38.88
N ASP A 303 -40.86 -8.24 39.65
CA ASP A 303 -41.33 -8.33 41.03
C ASP A 303 -40.29 -7.68 41.97
N PRO A 304 -40.63 -6.68 42.80
CA PRO A 304 -39.66 -5.78 43.42
C PRO A 304 -38.92 -6.33 44.67
N LYS A 305 -38.73 -7.65 44.77
CA LYS A 305 -38.06 -8.27 45.94
C LYS A 305 -37.00 -9.31 45.56
N LYS A 306 -36.00 -8.93 44.77
CA LYS A 306 -34.66 -9.57 44.76
C LYS A 306 -33.58 -8.51 44.45
N ALA A 307 -33.23 -7.73 45.46
CA ALA A 307 -31.99 -6.98 45.44
C ALA A 307 -30.88 -7.94 45.88
N ASP A 308 -30.09 -8.46 44.94
CA ASP A 308 -28.70 -8.93 45.11
C ASP A 308 -28.15 -9.48 43.77
N ALA A 309 -27.94 -8.58 42.79
CA ALA A 309 -27.15 -8.84 41.58
C ALA A 309 -26.80 -7.52 40.88
N LYS A 310 -25.79 -6.78 41.37
CA LYS A 310 -25.36 -5.48 40.82
C LYS A 310 -24.04 -5.40 40.00
N PRO A 311 -23.40 -6.50 39.52
CA PRO A 311 -22.34 -6.37 38.50
C PRO A 311 -22.84 -6.33 37.04
N ASP A 312 -24.00 -6.91 36.73
CA ASP A 312 -24.40 -7.18 35.32
C ASP A 312 -25.14 -6.03 34.62
N LEU A 313 -25.90 -5.21 35.36
CA LEU A 313 -26.65 -4.08 34.79
C LEU A 313 -25.72 -3.03 34.15
N ALA A 314 -24.59 -2.71 34.77
CA ALA A 314 -23.62 -1.75 34.23
C ALA A 314 -22.93 -2.28 32.96
N LYS A 315 -22.70 -3.60 32.88
CA LYS A 315 -22.11 -4.25 31.70
C LYS A 315 -23.11 -4.33 30.55
N GLN A 316 -24.37 -4.63 30.85
CA GLN A 316 -25.48 -4.63 29.89
C GLN A 316 -25.76 -3.22 29.37
N GLN A 317 -25.73 -2.20 30.24
CA GLN A 317 -25.93 -0.80 29.86
C GLN A 317 -24.79 -0.29 28.96
N LYS A 318 -23.52 -0.55 29.33
CA LYS A 318 -22.38 -0.23 28.46
C LYS A 318 -22.44 -0.95 27.11
N LYS A 319 -22.94 -2.18 27.07
CA LYS A 319 -23.12 -2.94 25.83
C LYS A 319 -24.23 -2.34 24.97
N ALA A 320 -25.37 -2.01 25.56
CA ALA A 320 -26.49 -1.37 24.87
C ALA A 320 -26.08 0.02 24.32
N GLU A 321 -25.31 0.79 25.09
CA GLU A 321 -24.73 2.06 24.64
C GLU A 321 -23.74 1.86 23.47
N ALA A 322 -22.88 0.83 23.53
CA ALA A 322 -21.95 0.51 22.45
C ALA A 322 -22.67 0.04 21.17
N GLU A 323 -23.71 -0.78 21.30
CA GLU A 323 -24.55 -1.23 20.18
C GLU A 323 -25.35 -0.07 19.59
N ALA A 324 -25.92 0.81 20.42
CA ALA A 324 -26.61 2.01 19.97
C ALA A 324 -25.65 2.98 19.25
N LEU A 325 -24.42 3.15 19.75
CA LEU A 325 -23.39 3.94 19.09
C LEU A 325 -22.98 3.32 17.74
N LYS A 326 -22.82 2.00 17.67
CA LYS A 326 -22.50 1.27 16.43
C LYS A 326 -23.64 1.43 15.41
N ALA A 327 -24.89 1.28 15.85
CA ALA A 327 -26.07 1.47 15.01
C ALA A 327 -26.21 2.92 14.51
N ARG A 328 -25.88 3.91 15.35
CA ARG A 328 -25.88 5.32 14.94
C ARG A 328 -24.82 5.59 13.88
N LYS A 329 -23.59 5.10 14.07
CA LYS A 329 -22.51 5.19 13.07
C LYS A 329 -22.88 4.54 11.76
N LEU A 330 -23.43 3.32 11.77
CA LEU A 330 -23.90 2.63 10.56
C LEU A 330 -24.94 3.45 9.78
N LYS A 331 -25.85 4.14 10.48
CA LYS A 331 -26.83 5.04 9.85
C LYS A 331 -26.18 6.30 9.28
N GLU A 332 -25.25 6.90 10.02
CA GLU A 332 -24.48 8.07 9.55
C GLU A 332 -23.65 7.72 8.30
N ASP A 333 -22.98 6.57 8.29
CA ASP A 333 -22.19 6.05 7.17
C ASP A 333 -23.08 5.75 5.96
N ALA A 334 -24.24 5.12 6.16
CA ALA A 334 -25.21 4.88 5.09
C ALA A 334 -25.73 6.19 4.47
N ALA A 335 -26.03 7.20 5.30
CA ALA A 335 -26.44 8.51 4.83
C ALA A 335 -25.31 9.22 4.06
N ALA A 336 -24.07 9.09 4.52
CA ALA A 336 -22.89 9.62 3.83
C ALA A 336 -22.69 8.97 2.45
N ILE A 337 -22.87 7.64 2.35
CA ILE A 337 -22.79 6.90 1.08
C ILE A 337 -23.88 7.36 0.10
N VAL A 338 -25.13 7.53 0.57
CA VAL A 338 -26.23 8.04 -0.26
C VAL A 338 -25.92 9.45 -0.76
N ASN A 339 -25.41 10.32 0.10
CA ASN A 339 -25.02 11.67 -0.28
C ASN A 339 -23.85 11.67 -1.28
N GLU A 340 -22.82 10.85 -1.05
CA GLU A 340 -21.69 10.70 -1.97
C GLU A 340 -22.16 10.19 -3.34
N ASN A 341 -22.97 9.14 -3.39
CA ASN A 341 -23.54 8.64 -4.65
C ASN A 341 -24.32 9.74 -5.39
N LYS A 342 -25.14 10.53 -4.69
CA LYS A 342 -25.87 11.66 -5.29
C LYS A 342 -24.93 12.70 -5.88
N VAL A 343 -23.94 13.15 -5.12
CA VAL A 343 -22.96 14.16 -5.56
C VAL A 343 -22.11 13.66 -6.72
N MET A 344 -21.65 12.40 -6.68
CA MET A 344 -20.82 11.82 -7.75
C MET A 344 -21.61 11.57 -9.05
N SER A 345 -22.88 11.18 -8.94
CA SER A 345 -23.73 10.84 -10.10
C SER A 345 -24.39 12.06 -10.77
N THR A 346 -24.73 13.10 -10.00
CA THR A 346 -25.52 14.24 -10.50
C THR A 346 -25.00 15.62 -10.09
N GLY A 347 -24.02 15.68 -9.19
CA GLY A 347 -23.45 16.94 -8.69
C GLY A 347 -22.55 17.64 -9.71
N SER A 348 -22.32 18.93 -9.47
CA SER A 348 -21.37 19.72 -10.26
C SER A 348 -19.92 19.33 -9.94
N TYR A 349 -18.99 19.75 -10.80
CA TYR A 349 -17.56 19.56 -10.52
C TYR A 349 -17.14 20.18 -9.18
N ALA A 350 -17.68 21.36 -8.85
CA ALA A 350 -17.40 22.03 -7.58
C ALA A 350 -17.89 21.24 -6.36
N ASP A 351 -19.09 20.65 -6.44
CA ASP A 351 -19.64 19.82 -5.35
C ASP A 351 -18.76 18.60 -5.10
N VAL A 352 -18.34 17.93 -6.17
CA VAL A 352 -17.44 16.77 -6.09
C VAL A 352 -16.07 17.17 -5.53
N THR A 353 -15.51 18.32 -5.94
CA THR A 353 -14.23 18.83 -5.39
C THR A 353 -14.33 19.15 -3.90
N VAL A 354 -15.41 19.78 -3.45
CA VAL A 354 -15.63 20.09 -2.02
C VAL A 354 -15.71 18.80 -1.21
N LEU A 355 -16.43 17.80 -1.71
CA LEU A 355 -16.53 16.48 -1.07
C LEU A 355 -15.14 15.82 -0.94
N ARG A 356 -14.34 15.84 -2.00
CA ARG A 356 -12.97 15.28 -2.00
C ARG A 356 -12.03 16.05 -1.09
N LEU A 357 -12.15 17.38 -1.02
CA LEU A 357 -11.35 18.19 -0.10
C LEU A 357 -11.65 17.80 1.36
N LYS A 358 -12.94 17.64 1.70
CA LYS A 358 -13.35 17.15 3.02
C LYS A 358 -12.75 15.76 3.30
N HIS A 359 -12.94 14.80 2.40
CA HIS A 359 -12.39 13.45 2.55
C HIS A 359 -10.86 13.45 2.65
N PHE A 360 -10.17 14.32 1.91
CA PHE A 360 -8.72 14.45 2.01
C PHE A 360 -8.30 14.92 3.40
N SER A 361 -8.96 15.96 3.94
CA SER A 361 -8.63 16.51 5.25
C SER A 361 -8.82 15.50 6.39
N GLU A 362 -9.83 14.64 6.28
CA GLU A 362 -10.15 13.59 7.26
C GLU A 362 -9.19 12.39 7.14
N ASN A 363 -8.83 11.99 5.91
CA ASN A 363 -8.03 10.78 5.66
C ASN A 363 -6.51 11.03 5.59
N ALA A 364 -6.06 12.25 5.29
CA ALA A 364 -4.62 12.55 5.14
C ALA A 364 -3.79 12.17 6.38
N PRO A 365 -4.23 12.42 7.63
CA PRO A 365 -3.50 11.98 8.82
C PRO A 365 -3.41 10.45 8.96
N LEU A 366 -4.38 9.71 8.44
CA LEU A 366 -4.46 8.24 8.53
C LEU A 366 -3.56 7.53 7.50
N GLN A 367 -3.14 8.22 6.44
CA GLN A 367 -2.28 7.70 5.38
C GLN A 367 -0.91 7.21 5.90
N GLY A 368 -0.46 7.68 7.07
CA GLY A 368 0.79 7.24 7.70
C GLY A 368 0.84 5.73 7.98
N SER A 369 -0.28 5.13 8.35
CA SER A 369 -0.38 3.69 8.63
C SER A 369 -0.30 2.85 7.36
N PHE A 370 -0.75 3.36 6.23
CA PHE A 370 -0.54 2.69 4.95
C PHE A 370 0.91 2.88 4.47
N ALA A 371 1.50 4.06 4.70
CA ALA A 371 2.86 4.37 4.31
C ALA A 371 3.92 3.41 4.89
N ILE A 372 3.75 2.89 6.11
CA ILE A 372 4.71 1.92 6.68
C ILE A 372 4.75 0.61 5.88
N ILE A 373 3.60 0.14 5.39
CA ILE A 373 3.52 -1.05 4.52
C ILE A 373 4.27 -0.78 3.21
N LEU A 374 4.13 0.44 2.67
CA LEU A 374 4.86 0.87 1.48
C LEU A 374 6.37 0.89 1.71
N VAL A 375 6.85 1.35 2.88
CA VAL A 375 8.30 1.31 3.20
C VAL A 375 8.84 -0.12 3.15
N ALA A 376 8.08 -1.11 3.65
CA ALA A 376 8.45 -2.51 3.57
C ALA A 376 8.66 -2.96 2.11
N MET A 377 7.72 -2.60 1.22
CA MET A 377 7.85 -2.85 -0.23
C MET A 377 8.98 -2.07 -0.88
N PHE A 378 9.23 -0.83 -0.44
CA PHE A 378 10.31 -0.01 -0.97
C PHE A 378 11.68 -0.63 -0.66
N LEU A 379 11.85 -1.25 0.51
CA LEU A 379 13.08 -1.95 0.89
C LEU A 379 13.30 -3.24 0.08
N ILE A 380 12.24 -4.01 -0.20
CA ILE A 380 12.33 -5.15 -1.12
C ILE A 380 12.77 -4.68 -2.52
N GLY A 381 12.14 -3.61 -3.03
CA GLY A 381 12.52 -3.00 -4.31
C GLY A 381 13.96 -2.49 -4.31
N THR A 382 14.41 -1.89 -3.21
CA THR A 382 15.79 -1.42 -3.05
C THR A 382 16.79 -2.56 -3.15
N TRP A 383 16.49 -3.71 -2.54
CA TRP A 383 17.34 -4.90 -2.64
C TRP A 383 17.44 -5.43 -4.07
N PHE A 384 16.34 -5.49 -4.84
CA PHE A 384 16.35 -5.95 -6.24
C PHE A 384 17.28 -5.14 -7.14
N ILE A 385 17.42 -3.83 -6.87
CA ILE A 385 18.35 -2.96 -7.60
C ILE A 385 19.78 -3.12 -7.07
N ARG A 386 19.99 -3.02 -5.75
CA ARG A 386 21.33 -3.03 -5.17
C ARG A 386 22.05 -4.36 -5.31
N SER A 387 21.31 -5.46 -5.41
CA SER A 387 21.87 -6.79 -5.71
C SER A 387 22.25 -7.00 -7.17
N GLY A 388 21.91 -6.07 -8.07
CA GLY A 388 22.16 -6.20 -9.51
C GLY A 388 21.18 -7.13 -10.25
N ILE A 389 20.23 -7.77 -9.55
CA ILE A 389 19.29 -8.75 -10.12
C ILE A 389 18.49 -8.14 -11.28
N MET A 390 17.96 -6.93 -11.08
CA MET A 390 17.19 -6.24 -12.13
C MET A 390 18.07 -5.59 -13.20
N ALA A 391 19.35 -5.33 -12.92
CA ALA A 391 20.29 -4.80 -13.91
C ALA A 391 20.70 -5.90 -14.91
N ASN A 392 20.79 -7.15 -14.46
CA ASN A 392 21.08 -8.31 -15.31
C ASN A 392 20.02 -9.40 -15.11
N THR A 393 18.83 -9.17 -15.65
CA THR A 393 17.71 -10.12 -15.53
C THR A 393 17.98 -11.44 -16.24
N ALA A 394 18.78 -11.44 -17.31
CA ALA A 394 19.13 -12.64 -18.08
C ALA A 394 19.96 -13.63 -17.25
N ALA A 395 20.95 -13.13 -16.50
CA ALA A 395 21.75 -13.98 -15.60
C ALA A 395 20.93 -14.52 -14.42
N ASN A 396 19.84 -13.85 -14.05
CA ASN A 396 19.02 -14.17 -12.88
C ASN A 396 17.71 -14.92 -13.22
N LEU A 397 17.57 -15.46 -14.43
CA LEU A 397 16.38 -16.24 -14.83
C LEU A 397 16.02 -17.39 -13.87
N PRO A 398 16.96 -18.16 -13.28
CA PRO A 398 16.61 -19.21 -12.31
C PRO A 398 15.84 -18.67 -11.09
N LEU A 399 16.20 -17.48 -10.59
CA LEU A 399 15.49 -16.82 -9.50
C LEU A 399 14.07 -16.44 -9.95
N PHE A 400 13.93 -15.82 -11.12
CA PHE A 400 12.61 -15.44 -11.63
C PHE A 400 11.72 -16.67 -11.90
N ARG A 401 12.26 -17.77 -12.43
CA ARG A 401 11.51 -19.04 -12.54
C ARG A 401 10.99 -19.49 -11.18
N LYS A 402 11.85 -19.51 -10.16
CA LYS A 402 11.43 -19.89 -8.80
C LYS A 402 10.36 -18.95 -8.24
N LEU A 403 10.50 -17.64 -8.42
CA LEU A 403 9.52 -16.66 -7.97
C LEU A 403 8.18 -16.81 -8.70
N ALA A 404 8.18 -17.11 -10.00
CA ALA A 404 6.96 -17.37 -10.75
C ALA A 404 6.29 -18.69 -10.32
N TYR A 405 7.03 -19.80 -10.29
CA TYR A 405 6.49 -21.12 -9.99
C TYR A 405 6.07 -21.32 -8.52
N VAL A 406 6.68 -20.60 -7.58
CA VAL A 406 6.32 -20.66 -6.16
C VAL A 406 5.39 -19.51 -5.79
N GLY A 407 5.74 -18.29 -6.21
CA GLY A 407 5.04 -17.07 -5.81
C GLY A 407 3.64 -16.97 -6.39
N LEU A 408 3.44 -17.29 -7.68
CA LEU A 408 2.10 -17.26 -8.28
C LEU A 408 1.16 -18.27 -7.62
N PRO A 409 1.47 -19.59 -7.54
CA PRO A 409 0.55 -20.54 -6.94
C PRO A 409 0.30 -20.26 -5.46
N ALA A 410 1.33 -19.90 -4.69
CA ALA A 410 1.16 -19.61 -3.27
C ALA A 410 0.30 -18.36 -3.03
N GLY A 411 0.57 -17.27 -3.77
CA GLY A 411 -0.17 -16.02 -3.62
C GLY A 411 -1.61 -16.12 -4.12
N ILE A 412 -1.83 -16.87 -5.20
CA ILE A 412 -3.16 -17.28 -5.67
C ILE A 412 -3.81 -18.12 -4.56
N ALA A 413 -3.30 -19.29 -4.21
CA ALA A 413 -3.93 -20.17 -3.20
C ALA A 413 -4.41 -19.44 -1.93
N LEU A 414 -3.59 -18.55 -1.35
CA LEU A 414 -3.98 -17.71 -0.20
C LEU A 414 -5.10 -16.72 -0.51
N GLY A 415 -5.05 -16.07 -1.67
CA GLY A 415 -6.17 -15.28 -2.15
C GLY A 415 -7.43 -16.12 -2.30
N LEU A 416 -7.34 -17.39 -2.79
CA LEU A 416 -8.52 -18.24 -3.07
C LEU A 416 -9.16 -18.63 -1.74
N ALA A 417 -8.33 -18.99 -0.75
CA ALA A 417 -8.77 -19.22 0.61
C ALA A 417 -9.47 -17.98 1.20
N SER A 418 -8.89 -16.79 1.02
CA SER A 418 -9.53 -15.53 1.42
C SER A 418 -10.91 -15.33 0.75
N ALA A 419 -11.00 -15.57 -0.56
CA ALA A 419 -12.23 -15.39 -1.32
C ALA A 419 -13.35 -16.30 -0.80
N LEU A 420 -13.05 -17.59 -0.55
CA LEU A 420 -14.00 -18.57 -0.02
C LEU A 420 -14.58 -18.17 1.34
N ILE A 421 -13.79 -17.49 2.17
CA ILE A 421 -14.26 -16.96 3.46
C ILE A 421 -15.11 -15.72 3.21
N SER A 422 -14.62 -14.77 2.41
CA SER A 422 -15.26 -13.47 2.20
C SER A 422 -16.63 -13.51 1.51
N THR A 423 -16.92 -14.56 0.72
CA THR A 423 -18.22 -14.70 0.03
C THR A 423 -19.42 -14.87 0.97
N GLY A 424 -19.19 -15.17 2.25
CA GLY A 424 -20.22 -15.23 3.29
C GLY A 424 -20.14 -14.11 4.34
N SER A 425 -19.20 -13.17 4.20
CA SER A 425 -18.86 -12.18 5.23
C SER A 425 -19.51 -10.80 4.97
N VAL A 426 -19.92 -10.09 6.03
CA VAL A 426 -20.46 -8.72 6.02
C VAL A 426 -19.49 -7.72 6.68
N PRO A 427 -18.79 -6.87 5.90
CA PRO A 427 -17.80 -5.91 6.39
C PRO A 427 -18.25 -5.11 7.63
N GLY A 428 -17.41 -5.08 8.67
CA GLY A 428 -17.71 -4.39 9.93
C GLY A 428 -18.46 -5.24 10.97
N ASN A 429 -18.78 -6.49 10.64
CA ASN A 429 -19.12 -7.51 11.62
C ASN A 429 -17.83 -8.19 12.08
N ASP A 430 -17.42 -8.04 13.33
CA ASP A 430 -16.15 -8.59 13.82
C ASP A 430 -16.10 -10.13 13.81
N GLN A 431 -17.25 -10.79 13.63
CA GLN A 431 -17.40 -12.26 13.69
C GLN A 431 -17.68 -12.93 12.35
N ASP A 432 -17.67 -12.20 11.24
CA ASP A 432 -18.03 -12.74 9.93
C ASP A 432 -16.86 -13.37 9.17
N GLY A 433 -15.63 -13.25 9.70
CA GLY A 433 -14.40 -13.74 9.08
C GLY A 433 -13.77 -12.77 8.06
N TYR A 434 -14.34 -11.57 7.86
CA TYR A 434 -13.85 -10.59 6.89
C TYR A 434 -12.41 -10.15 7.16
N MET A 435 -12.09 -9.82 8.41
CA MET A 435 -10.73 -9.41 8.78
C MET A 435 -9.72 -10.54 8.63
N PHE A 436 -10.15 -11.79 8.87
CA PHE A 436 -9.34 -12.97 8.62
C PHE A 436 -9.09 -13.16 7.12
N ALA A 437 -10.14 -13.06 6.30
CA ALA A 437 -10.05 -13.13 4.85
C ALA A 437 -9.13 -12.03 4.29
N LEU A 438 -9.28 -10.79 4.74
CA LEU A 438 -8.43 -9.68 4.35
C LEU A 438 -6.97 -9.94 4.73
N GLY A 439 -6.73 -10.52 5.92
CA GLY A 439 -5.41 -10.99 6.38
C GLY A 439 -4.74 -11.94 5.39
N LEU A 440 -5.46 -13.02 5.04
CA LEU A 440 -5.00 -14.02 4.08
C LEU A 440 -4.74 -13.42 2.70
N GLN A 441 -5.61 -12.52 2.23
CA GLN A 441 -5.44 -11.84 0.95
C GLN A 441 -4.14 -11.02 0.95
N MET A 442 -3.89 -10.25 2.00
CA MET A 442 -2.70 -9.42 2.10
C MET A 442 -1.42 -10.25 2.21
N LEU A 443 -1.44 -11.36 2.94
CA LEU A 443 -0.34 -12.32 2.96
C LEU A 443 -0.07 -12.93 1.58
N GLY A 444 -1.13 -13.26 0.82
CA GLY A 444 -1.03 -13.76 -0.55
C GLY A 444 -0.54 -12.74 -1.58
N ASN A 445 -0.75 -11.43 -1.34
CA ASN A 445 -0.38 -10.39 -2.29
C ASN A 445 1.13 -10.27 -2.51
N LEU A 446 1.97 -10.45 -1.49
CA LEU A 446 3.43 -10.39 -1.63
C LEU A 446 4.00 -11.48 -2.56
N PRO A 447 3.75 -12.78 -2.34
CA PRO A 447 4.21 -13.82 -3.25
C PRO A 447 3.59 -13.69 -4.65
N ALA A 448 2.32 -13.32 -4.78
CA ALA A 448 1.70 -13.09 -6.09
C ALA A 448 2.34 -11.91 -6.85
N CYS A 449 2.62 -10.80 -6.17
CA CYS A 449 3.34 -9.65 -6.72
C CYS A 449 4.72 -10.05 -7.27
N LEU A 450 5.51 -10.77 -6.47
CA LEU A 450 6.83 -11.28 -6.89
C LEU A 450 6.70 -12.24 -8.08
N GLY A 451 5.67 -13.09 -8.06
CA GLY A 451 5.33 -14.00 -9.13
C GLY A 451 4.98 -13.28 -10.45
N TYR A 452 4.17 -12.22 -10.40
CA TYR A 452 3.83 -11.42 -11.58
C TYR A 452 5.03 -10.67 -12.15
N VAL A 453 5.84 -10.03 -11.30
CA VAL A 453 7.07 -9.38 -11.75
C VAL A 453 7.99 -10.39 -12.42
N ALA A 454 8.15 -11.57 -11.82
CA ALA A 454 8.97 -12.62 -12.37
C ALA A 454 8.42 -13.17 -13.68
N MET A 455 7.10 -13.37 -13.79
CA MET A 455 6.44 -13.80 -15.02
C MET A 455 6.71 -12.82 -16.17
N ILE A 456 6.58 -11.51 -15.95
CA ILE A 456 6.85 -10.50 -16.97
C ILE A 456 8.32 -10.51 -17.38
N VAL A 457 9.25 -10.66 -16.43
CA VAL A 457 10.68 -10.80 -16.74
C VAL A 457 10.94 -12.07 -17.57
N LEU A 458 10.34 -13.20 -17.23
CA LEU A 458 10.49 -14.44 -18.01
C LEU A 458 9.92 -14.31 -19.43
N MET A 459 8.77 -13.63 -19.57
CA MET A 459 8.17 -13.35 -20.89
C MET A 459 9.11 -12.48 -21.73
N LEU A 460 9.75 -11.46 -21.16
CA LEU A 460 10.72 -10.62 -21.87
C LEU A 460 11.93 -11.40 -22.41
N HIS A 461 12.36 -12.42 -21.69
CA HIS A 461 13.48 -13.28 -22.09
C HIS A 461 13.04 -14.55 -22.84
N SER A 462 11.75 -14.69 -23.14
CA SER A 462 11.26 -15.82 -23.92
C SER A 462 11.54 -15.60 -25.41
N GLY A 463 11.98 -16.64 -26.13
CA GLY A 463 12.15 -16.57 -27.60
C GLY A 463 10.84 -16.66 -28.39
N SER A 464 9.68 -16.51 -27.74
CA SER A 464 8.36 -16.73 -28.33
C SER A 464 7.57 -15.42 -28.45
N ALA A 465 6.31 -15.52 -28.91
CA ALA A 465 5.39 -14.38 -29.00
C ALA A 465 5.18 -13.64 -27.66
N PHE A 466 5.44 -14.29 -26.52
CA PHE A 466 5.35 -13.65 -25.20
C PHE A 466 6.37 -12.53 -24.98
N SER A 467 7.48 -12.50 -25.73
CA SER A 467 8.45 -11.39 -25.71
C SER A 467 7.89 -10.06 -26.18
N ASN A 468 6.76 -10.08 -26.90
CA ASN A 468 6.06 -8.88 -27.33
C ASN A 468 5.52 -8.05 -26.17
N VAL A 469 5.54 -8.56 -24.93
CA VAL A 469 5.26 -7.78 -23.71
C VAL A 469 6.12 -6.51 -23.61
N LYS A 470 7.28 -6.45 -24.29
CA LYS A 470 8.10 -5.23 -24.44
C LYS A 470 7.35 -4.02 -25.01
N VAL A 471 6.23 -4.24 -25.71
CA VAL A 471 5.30 -3.18 -26.15
C VAL A 471 4.82 -2.31 -24.98
N LEU A 472 4.81 -2.82 -23.75
CA LEU A 472 4.42 -2.04 -22.57
C LEU A 472 5.51 -1.06 -22.10
N GLY A 473 6.72 -1.12 -22.65
CA GLY A 473 7.85 -0.27 -22.25
C GLY A 473 7.56 1.23 -22.36
N PRO A 474 7.14 1.76 -23.53
CA PRO A 474 6.73 3.16 -23.67
C PRO A 474 5.60 3.58 -22.72
N PHE A 475 4.60 2.71 -22.53
CA PHE A 475 3.49 2.95 -21.61
C PHE A 475 3.97 3.11 -20.15
N GLY A 476 4.88 2.24 -19.69
CA GLY A 476 5.48 2.33 -18.35
C GLY A 476 6.51 3.45 -18.18
N ARG A 477 7.16 3.91 -19.27
CA ARG A 477 8.03 5.10 -19.26
C ARG A 477 7.25 6.39 -18.99
N MET A 478 5.94 6.40 -19.28
CA MET A 478 4.99 7.49 -19.08
C MET A 478 4.00 7.17 -17.95
N ALA A 479 4.41 6.39 -16.94
CA ALA A 479 3.50 5.88 -15.93
C ALA A 479 2.73 6.99 -15.15
N LEU A 480 3.38 8.10 -14.80
CA LEU A 480 2.72 9.22 -14.11
C LEU A 480 1.76 9.94 -15.04
N THR A 481 2.18 10.23 -16.28
CA THR A 481 1.30 10.85 -17.29
C THR A 481 0.06 9.98 -17.53
N ASN A 482 0.25 8.69 -17.78
CA ASN A 482 -0.84 7.77 -18.10
C ASN A 482 -1.76 7.54 -16.90
N TYR A 483 -1.23 7.48 -15.69
CA TYR A 483 -2.03 7.39 -14.46
C TYR A 483 -2.92 8.63 -14.28
N LEU A 484 -2.37 9.84 -14.41
CA LEU A 484 -3.16 11.07 -14.31
C LEU A 484 -4.19 11.17 -15.45
N LEU A 485 -3.82 10.76 -16.67
CA LEU A 485 -4.72 10.73 -17.81
C LEU A 485 -5.86 9.72 -17.61
N GLN A 486 -5.60 8.55 -16.99
CA GLN A 486 -6.66 7.60 -16.62
C GLN A 486 -7.69 8.26 -15.72
N SER A 487 -7.23 8.95 -14.67
CA SER A 487 -8.11 9.64 -13.76
C SER A 487 -8.90 10.73 -14.45
N VAL A 488 -8.28 11.57 -15.29
CA VAL A 488 -9.00 12.60 -16.05
C VAL A 488 -10.09 11.98 -16.93
N VAL A 489 -9.74 10.96 -17.73
CA VAL A 489 -10.68 10.32 -18.66
C VAL A 489 -11.83 9.62 -17.91
N MET A 490 -11.52 8.83 -16.88
CA MET A 490 -12.55 8.15 -16.08
C MET A 490 -13.43 9.16 -15.34
N SER A 491 -12.85 10.21 -14.77
CA SER A 491 -13.57 11.26 -14.06
C SER A 491 -14.56 11.97 -14.98
N MET A 492 -14.16 12.31 -16.20
CA MET A 492 -15.03 12.92 -17.21
C MET A 492 -16.05 11.93 -17.79
N PHE A 493 -15.77 10.62 -17.80
CA PHE A 493 -16.66 9.63 -18.38
C PHE A 493 -17.78 9.20 -17.42
N PHE A 494 -17.44 8.94 -16.15
CA PHE A 494 -18.37 8.35 -15.19
C PHE A 494 -19.16 9.37 -14.36
N PHE A 495 -18.55 10.47 -13.89
CA PHE A 495 -19.22 11.39 -12.97
C PHE A 495 -20.27 12.27 -13.66
N GLY A 496 -21.24 12.75 -12.88
CA GLY A 496 -22.39 13.53 -13.35
C GLY A 496 -22.05 14.83 -14.07
N TYR A 497 -20.97 15.51 -13.66
CA TYR A 497 -20.50 16.73 -14.34
C TYR A 497 -19.82 16.48 -15.69
N GLY A 498 -19.55 15.21 -16.03
CA GLY A 498 -18.96 14.80 -17.29
C GLY A 498 -20.01 14.20 -18.22
N LEU A 499 -19.80 12.96 -18.65
CA LEU A 499 -20.75 12.21 -19.48
C LEU A 499 -21.79 11.43 -18.65
N GLY A 500 -21.68 11.40 -17.32
CA GLY A 500 -22.71 10.87 -16.44
C GLY A 500 -22.96 9.36 -16.50
N ASN A 501 -21.96 8.54 -16.83
CA ASN A 501 -22.10 7.07 -16.94
C ASN A 501 -22.04 6.33 -15.59
N TRP A 502 -22.44 6.99 -14.50
CA TRP A 502 -22.47 6.39 -13.17
C TRP A 502 -23.45 5.21 -13.10
N GLY A 503 -23.10 4.14 -12.39
CA GLY A 503 -23.89 2.92 -12.27
C GLY A 503 -23.68 1.90 -13.39
N MET A 504 -22.72 2.12 -14.28
CA MET A 504 -22.36 1.16 -15.35
C MET A 504 -22.04 -0.25 -14.80
N GLY A 505 -22.47 -1.31 -15.50
CA GLY A 505 -22.16 -2.69 -15.13
C GLY A 505 -20.66 -3.00 -15.05
N ARG A 506 -20.26 -3.90 -14.14
CA ARG A 506 -18.85 -4.18 -13.82
C ARG A 506 -18.05 -4.73 -15.02
N ALA A 507 -18.66 -5.57 -15.84
CA ALA A 507 -18.03 -6.12 -17.04
C ALA A 507 -17.69 -5.01 -18.05
N ILE A 508 -18.62 -4.07 -18.25
CA ILE A 508 -18.43 -2.95 -19.19
C ILE A 508 -17.34 -2.00 -18.65
N GLN A 509 -17.31 -1.73 -17.33
CA GLN A 509 -16.22 -0.97 -16.71
C GLN A 509 -14.84 -1.58 -17.01
N LEU A 510 -14.72 -2.91 -16.92
CA LEU A 510 -13.46 -3.61 -17.22
C LEU A 510 -13.07 -3.46 -18.70
N LEU A 511 -14.02 -3.63 -19.62
CA LEU A 511 -13.78 -3.43 -21.05
C LEU A 511 -13.35 -1.99 -21.35
N PHE A 512 -14.01 -1.01 -20.72
CA PHE A 512 -13.62 0.40 -20.80
C PHE A 512 -12.18 0.62 -20.33
N ALA A 513 -11.81 0.10 -19.16
CA ALA A 513 -10.47 0.25 -18.61
C ALA A 513 -9.39 -0.41 -19.50
N LEU A 514 -9.67 -1.58 -20.07
CA LEU A 514 -8.78 -2.25 -21.02
C LEU A 514 -8.63 -1.47 -22.33
N ALA A 515 -9.74 -0.97 -22.89
CA ALA A 515 -9.73 -0.13 -24.09
C ALA A 515 -8.92 1.15 -23.86
N LEU A 516 -9.12 1.81 -22.71
CA LEU A 516 -8.36 2.99 -22.31
C LEU A 516 -6.86 2.69 -22.21
N CYS A 517 -6.48 1.60 -21.54
CA CYS A 517 -5.08 1.17 -21.46
C CYS A 517 -4.49 0.91 -22.86
N ALA A 518 -5.22 0.23 -23.75
CA ALA A 518 -4.76 -0.04 -25.11
C ALA A 518 -4.51 1.25 -25.90
N LEU A 519 -5.45 2.21 -25.83
CA LEU A 519 -5.30 3.53 -26.45
C LEU A 519 -4.11 4.30 -25.85
N GLN A 520 -3.90 4.23 -24.54
CA GLN A 520 -2.77 4.87 -23.89
C GLN A 520 -1.43 4.20 -24.25
N VAL A 521 -1.39 2.89 -24.48
CA VAL A 521 -0.20 2.20 -25.00
C VAL A 521 0.14 2.76 -26.38
N LEU A 522 -0.83 2.86 -27.30
CA LEU A 522 -0.62 3.45 -28.63
C LEU A 522 -0.16 4.91 -28.55
N PHE A 523 -0.84 5.72 -27.72
CA PHE A 523 -0.48 7.11 -27.47
C PHE A 523 0.95 7.24 -26.93
N SER A 524 1.36 6.37 -26.01
CA SER A 524 2.70 6.43 -25.40
C SER A 524 3.81 6.14 -26.41
N HIS A 525 3.58 5.24 -27.37
CA HIS A 525 4.51 5.02 -28.48
C HIS A 525 4.59 6.23 -29.39
N TRP A 526 3.43 6.75 -29.81
CA TRP A 526 3.35 7.94 -30.65
C TRP A 526 4.02 9.16 -30.00
N TRP A 527 3.80 9.35 -28.70
CA TRP A 527 4.36 10.45 -27.92
C TRP A 527 5.89 10.32 -27.78
N LEU A 528 6.38 9.17 -27.34
CA LEU A 528 7.82 8.96 -27.10
C LEU A 528 8.66 8.85 -28.39
N ALA A 529 8.01 8.69 -29.55
CA ALA A 529 8.67 8.87 -30.83
C ALA A 529 9.08 10.34 -31.07
N ARG A 530 8.37 11.30 -30.49
CA ARG A 530 8.57 12.75 -30.69
C ARG A 530 9.23 13.45 -29.48
N PHE A 531 8.93 12.96 -28.29
CA PHE A 531 9.34 13.56 -27.02
C PHE A 531 10.14 12.59 -26.15
N ARG A 532 11.03 13.12 -25.30
CA ARG A 532 11.91 12.33 -24.42
C ARG A 532 11.18 11.73 -23.21
N TYR A 533 10.15 12.42 -22.75
CA TYR A 533 9.43 12.15 -21.51
C TYR A 533 7.94 12.42 -21.72
N GLY A 534 7.08 11.77 -20.92
CA GLY A 534 5.70 12.22 -20.79
C GLY A 534 5.63 13.61 -20.12
N PRO A 535 4.56 14.40 -20.36
CA PRO A 535 4.43 15.74 -19.80
C PRO A 535 4.59 15.80 -18.27
N ALA A 536 3.95 14.87 -17.54
CA ALA A 536 4.03 14.85 -16.09
C ALA A 536 5.42 14.43 -15.60
N GLU A 537 6.05 13.45 -16.25
CA GLU A 537 7.43 13.06 -15.94
C GLU A 537 8.44 14.18 -16.23
N TRP A 538 8.22 14.94 -17.29
CA TRP A 538 9.03 16.10 -17.64
C TRP A 538 8.95 17.17 -16.55
N LEU A 539 7.73 17.56 -16.15
CA LEU A 539 7.50 18.55 -15.09
C LEU A 539 8.09 18.06 -13.77
N TRP A 540 7.86 16.79 -13.42
CA TRP A 540 8.40 16.19 -12.22
C TRP A 540 9.94 16.21 -12.19
N ARG A 541 10.60 15.95 -13.33
CA ARG A 541 12.05 16.06 -13.48
C ARG A 541 12.53 17.50 -13.39
N ALA A 542 11.81 18.45 -13.99
CA ALA A 542 12.15 19.85 -13.94
C ALA A 542 12.21 20.37 -12.50
N ILE A 543 11.23 20.01 -11.68
CA ILE A 543 11.19 20.34 -10.24
C ILE A 543 12.31 19.60 -9.47
N THR A 544 12.54 18.33 -9.79
CA THR A 544 13.56 17.51 -9.11
C THR A 544 14.97 18.08 -9.28
N TYR A 545 15.31 18.44 -10.52
CA TYR A 545 16.66 18.87 -10.90
C TYR A 545 16.81 20.40 -10.98
N MET A 546 15.74 21.18 -10.76
CA MET A 546 15.72 22.64 -10.90
C MET A 546 16.23 23.13 -12.27
N THR A 547 16.09 22.31 -13.29
CA THR A 547 16.52 22.56 -14.66
C THR A 547 15.43 22.13 -15.60
N ILE A 548 15.16 22.91 -16.66
CA ILE A 548 14.15 22.56 -17.65
C ILE A 548 14.76 21.55 -18.64
N PRO A 549 14.41 20.26 -18.59
CA PRO A 549 15.02 19.28 -19.48
C PRO A 549 14.53 19.49 -20.90
N ALA A 550 15.36 19.22 -21.91
CA ALA A 550 14.91 19.25 -23.30
C ALA A 550 13.75 18.25 -23.52
N MET A 551 12.61 18.74 -24.02
CA MET A 551 11.41 17.92 -24.18
C MET A 551 11.41 17.12 -25.48
N ARG A 552 11.87 17.72 -26.59
CA ARG A 552 11.88 17.09 -27.91
C ARG A 552 13.12 16.21 -28.11
N ASN A 553 12.97 15.17 -28.91
CA ASN A 553 14.13 14.43 -29.42
C ASN A 553 14.77 15.24 -30.54
N ASP A 554 15.97 15.78 -30.32
CA ASP A 554 16.75 16.48 -31.36
C ASP A 554 17.16 15.58 -32.55
N SER A 555 16.82 14.28 -32.50
CA SER A 555 17.05 13.27 -33.54
C SER A 555 15.83 12.99 -34.42
N ALA A 556 14.69 13.67 -34.22
CA ALA A 556 13.56 13.58 -35.15
C ALA A 556 13.91 14.32 -36.46
N PRO A 557 13.56 13.78 -37.65
CA PRO A 557 14.02 14.33 -38.92
C PRO A 557 13.70 15.81 -39.05
N ALA A 558 14.70 16.58 -39.48
CA ALA A 558 14.74 18.03 -39.57
C ALA A 558 13.77 18.65 -40.61
N ALA A 559 12.64 18.02 -40.89
CA ALA A 559 11.64 18.51 -41.84
C ALA A 559 10.66 19.49 -41.16
N ALA A 560 11.16 20.57 -40.56
CA ALA A 560 10.34 21.73 -40.13
C ALA A 560 11.18 22.93 -39.64
N ARG A 561 12.49 23.00 -39.90
CA ARG A 561 13.22 24.27 -39.70
C ARG A 561 13.16 25.02 -41.02
N ALA A 562 12.10 25.79 -41.20
CA ALA A 562 12.11 26.88 -42.17
C ALA A 562 13.35 27.73 -41.86
N GLN A 563 14.27 27.77 -42.82
CA GLN A 563 15.38 28.71 -42.78
C GLN A 563 14.79 30.12 -42.76
N PRO A 564 15.33 31.06 -41.96
CA PRO A 564 15.01 32.45 -42.15
C PRO A 564 15.53 32.85 -43.53
N THR A 565 14.62 33.16 -44.44
CA THR A 565 14.97 33.85 -45.69
C THR A 565 15.62 35.18 -45.32
N ALA A 566 16.76 35.42 -45.97
CA ALA A 566 17.65 36.58 -45.81
C ALA A 566 16.95 37.94 -45.96
#